data_AF-A0A518H2M7-F1
#
_entry.id   AF-A0A518H2M7-F1
#
_cell.length_a   1.000
_cell.length_b   1.000
_cell.length_c   1.000
_cell.angle_alpha   90.00
_cell.angle_beta   90.00
_cell.angle_gamma   90.00
#
_symmetry.space_group_name_H-M   'P 1'
#
loop_
_entity.id
_entity.type
_entity.pdbx_description
1 polymer ?
#
loop_
_entity_poly.entity_id
_entity_poly.type
_entity_poly.pdbx_seq_one_letter_code
_entity_poly.pdbx_strand_id
1 'polypeptide(L)'
;MCKTIKKVAVGAGLGVATLGLLFGTSAKHHVKTAVDDVRSLAQSQVPIEYKIDEAKQQIDALEPAIIENIESLARAQVEVDDLQEEIALAKGNLQVQGQEMLALKQGLDAGRLQLTSGVTYTAEEVRADLARRLDTFNRTQETVDSLEQTLKAKVERTHAIQRILDEMTAQKKALSAKIEAIESRLAQIEAEQATNEYTFDTTPLSQAKKTIAELDKQLEVMARRAELEGRYIEQSIEVEVEPGRDISAEVESALEGLQLESAPEAAPAT
;
A
#
# COMPACT_ATOMS: atom_id res chain seq x y z
N MET A 1 23.87 36.12 -33.83
CA MET A 1 24.37 34.78 -33.46
C MET A 1 23.20 33.79 -33.56
N CYS A 2 23.06 33.05 -34.67
CA CYS A 2 21.95 32.08 -34.86
C CYS A 2 22.27 30.99 -35.93
N LYS A 3 23.55 30.66 -36.17
CA LYS A 3 23.94 29.77 -37.30
C LYS A 3 24.69 28.49 -36.91
N THR A 4 24.98 28.27 -35.62
CA THR A 4 25.76 27.11 -35.16
C THR A 4 24.92 25.96 -34.56
N ILE A 5 23.67 26.20 -34.16
CA ILE A 5 22.80 25.18 -33.56
C ILE A 5 22.26 24.16 -34.60
N LYS A 6 22.15 24.55 -35.88
CA LYS A 6 21.71 23.63 -36.95
C LYS A 6 22.74 22.57 -37.35
N LYS A 7 24.03 22.75 -37.02
CA LYS A 7 25.10 21.81 -37.42
C LYS A 7 25.36 20.70 -36.40
N VAL A 8 24.94 20.89 -35.14
CA VAL A 8 25.16 19.89 -34.07
C VAL A 8 24.10 18.78 -34.11
N ALA A 9 22.88 19.07 -34.55
CA ALA A 9 21.81 18.08 -34.69
C ALA A 9 22.08 17.04 -35.80
N VAL A 10 22.93 17.35 -36.79
CA VAL A 10 23.26 16.44 -37.89
C VAL A 10 24.46 15.53 -37.56
N GLY A 11 25.32 15.92 -36.61
CA GLY A 11 26.47 15.13 -36.18
C GLY A 11 26.13 14.00 -35.19
N ALA A 12 25.09 14.17 -34.36
CA ALA A 12 24.68 13.15 -33.39
C ALA A 12 23.82 12.03 -34.01
N GLY A 13 23.11 12.30 -35.10
CA GLY A 13 22.29 11.29 -35.80
C GLY A 13 23.11 10.29 -36.62
N LEU A 14 24.30 10.68 -37.10
CA LEU A 14 25.15 9.84 -37.94
C LEU A 14 26.04 8.87 -37.13
N GLY A 15 26.40 9.19 -35.89
CA GLY A 15 27.20 8.31 -35.03
C GLY A 15 26.44 7.06 -34.56
N VAL A 16 25.14 7.18 -34.31
CA VAL A 16 24.28 6.04 -33.92
C VAL A 16 23.94 5.17 -35.13
N ALA A 17 23.79 5.77 -36.32
CA ALA A 17 23.48 5.05 -37.55
C ALA A 17 24.67 4.23 -38.09
N THR A 18 25.91 4.70 -37.95
CA THR A 18 27.09 3.96 -38.45
C THR A 18 27.50 2.80 -37.54
N LEU A 19 27.23 2.87 -36.23
CA LEU A 19 27.39 1.73 -35.32
C LEU A 19 26.28 0.68 -35.50
N GLY A 20 25.07 1.09 -35.87
CA GLY A 20 23.94 0.19 -36.13
C GLY A 20 23.97 -0.54 -37.48
N LEU A 21 24.79 -0.09 -38.44
CA LEU A 21 24.87 -0.69 -39.77
C LEU A 21 26.01 -1.73 -39.92
N LEU A 22 27.01 -1.72 -39.03
CA LEU A 22 28.08 -2.72 -39.03
C LEU A 22 27.77 -3.94 -38.14
N PHE A 23 26.73 -3.87 -37.30
CA PHE A 23 26.19 -5.01 -36.57
C PHE A 23 24.77 -5.28 -37.05
N GLY A 24 24.66 -6.32 -37.87
CA GLY A 24 23.43 -6.73 -38.55
C GLY A 24 22.23 -6.91 -37.63
N THR A 25 21.08 -6.98 -38.28
CA THR A 25 19.70 -7.09 -37.78
C THR A 25 19.39 -8.30 -36.87
N SER A 26 20.40 -8.97 -36.30
CA SER A 26 20.25 -10.15 -35.43
C SER A 26 20.42 -9.87 -33.92
N ALA A 27 20.67 -8.62 -33.49
CA ALA A 27 20.95 -8.29 -32.09
C ALA A 27 19.72 -7.80 -31.27
N LYS A 28 18.48 -8.14 -31.66
CA LYS A 28 17.28 -7.60 -30.99
C LYS A 28 17.00 -8.18 -29.60
N HIS A 29 17.66 -9.26 -29.18
CA HIS A 29 17.38 -9.92 -27.89
C HIS A 29 18.45 -9.76 -26.79
N HIS A 30 19.60 -9.13 -27.04
CA HIS A 30 20.66 -8.95 -26.01
C HIS A 30 20.89 -7.48 -25.59
N VAL A 31 20.27 -6.51 -26.28
CA VAL A 31 20.40 -5.09 -25.94
C VAL A 31 19.62 -4.74 -24.68
N LYS A 32 18.51 -5.43 -24.41
CA LYS A 32 17.74 -5.23 -23.16
C LYS A 32 18.57 -5.61 -21.94
N THR A 33 19.28 -6.75 -21.99
CA THR A 33 20.14 -7.21 -20.89
C THR A 33 21.34 -6.29 -20.68
N ALA A 34 22.00 -5.80 -21.74
CA ALA A 34 23.13 -4.90 -21.57
C ALA A 34 22.76 -3.52 -20.97
N VAL A 35 21.55 -3.01 -21.25
CA VAL A 35 21.06 -1.76 -20.64
C VAL A 35 20.62 -1.98 -19.19
N ASP A 36 20.00 -3.12 -18.90
CA ASP A 36 19.60 -3.48 -17.53
C ASP A 36 20.84 -3.77 -16.65
N ASP A 37 21.90 -4.37 -17.21
CA ASP A 37 23.18 -4.63 -16.53
C ASP A 37 23.93 -3.32 -16.24
N VAL A 38 24.00 -2.38 -17.19
CA VAL A 38 24.60 -1.05 -16.95
C VAL A 38 23.83 -0.26 -15.90
N ARG A 39 22.49 -0.37 -15.88
CA ARG A 39 21.65 0.26 -14.85
C ARG A 39 21.89 -0.36 -13.47
N SER A 40 22.03 -1.69 -13.38
CA SER A 40 22.31 -2.39 -12.11
C SER A 40 23.73 -2.12 -11.59
N LEU A 41 24.72 -2.02 -12.48
CA LEU A 41 26.11 -1.70 -12.13
C LEU A 41 26.27 -0.24 -11.68
N ALA A 42 25.51 0.70 -12.25
CA ALA A 42 25.46 2.08 -11.79
C ALA A 42 24.77 2.23 -10.41
N GLN A 43 23.69 1.49 -10.16
CA GLN A 43 23.00 1.48 -8.84
C GLN A 43 23.85 0.83 -7.73
N SER A 44 24.79 -0.05 -8.08
CA SER A 44 25.71 -0.70 -7.14
C SER A 44 26.88 0.18 -6.66
N GLN A 45 27.12 1.33 -7.31
CA GLN A 45 28.23 2.25 -6.99
C GLN A 45 27.81 3.51 -6.23
N VAL A 46 26.53 3.62 -5.83
CA VAL A 46 26.08 4.73 -5.00
C VAL A 46 26.56 4.50 -3.56
N PRO A 47 27.34 5.44 -2.97
CA PRO A 47 27.81 5.34 -1.59
C PRO A 47 26.66 5.12 -0.61
N ILE A 48 26.88 4.36 0.47
CA ILE A 48 25.84 4.01 1.44
C ILE A 48 25.31 5.27 2.13
N GLU A 49 26.18 6.25 2.33
CA GLU A 49 25.91 7.56 2.93
C GLU A 49 24.84 8.30 2.13
N TYR A 50 24.92 8.27 0.79
CA TYR A 50 23.89 8.87 -0.07
C TYR A 50 22.54 8.19 0.09
N LYS A 51 22.51 6.87 0.23
CA LYS A 51 21.23 6.13 0.43
C LYS A 51 20.62 6.42 1.80
N ILE A 52 21.45 6.68 2.80
CA ILE A 52 21.01 7.15 4.13
C ILE A 52 20.39 8.55 4.01
N ASP A 53 21.06 9.48 3.33
CA ASP A 53 20.55 10.84 3.11
C ASP A 53 19.25 10.85 2.30
N GLU A 54 19.17 10.04 1.25
CA GLU A 54 17.94 9.84 0.48
C GLU A 54 16.81 9.31 1.37
N ALA A 55 17.09 8.30 2.20
CA ALA A 55 16.10 7.75 3.13
C ALA A 55 15.62 8.79 4.16
N LYS A 56 16.51 9.65 4.66
CA LYS A 56 16.14 10.77 5.56
C LYS A 56 15.21 11.75 4.85
N GLN A 57 15.55 12.13 3.62
CA GLN A 57 14.72 13.01 2.82
C GLN A 57 13.33 12.42 2.56
N GLN A 58 13.24 11.10 2.32
CA GLN A 58 11.96 10.40 2.16
C GLN A 58 11.13 10.41 3.44
N ILE A 59 11.75 10.28 4.62
CA ILE A 59 11.07 10.39 5.91
C ILE A 59 10.59 11.83 6.15
N ASP A 60 11.42 12.83 5.85
CA ASP A 60 11.06 14.24 5.99
C ASP A 60 9.93 14.63 5.03
N ALA A 61 9.86 14.01 3.86
CA ALA A 61 8.74 14.16 2.94
C ALA A 61 7.39 13.66 3.50
N LEU A 62 7.37 12.93 4.63
CA LEU A 62 6.14 12.57 5.34
C LEU A 62 5.59 13.73 6.19
N GLU A 63 6.41 14.71 6.55
CA GLU A 63 5.98 15.89 7.34
C GLU A 63 4.79 16.65 6.77
N PRO A 64 4.79 17.05 5.47
CA PRO A 64 3.63 17.75 4.91
C PRO A 64 2.35 16.92 5.00
N ALA A 65 2.42 15.61 4.78
CA ALA A 65 1.26 14.73 4.93
C ALA A 65 0.78 14.64 6.39
N ILE A 66 1.69 14.63 7.37
CA ILE A 66 1.34 14.70 8.79
C ILE A 66 0.64 16.02 9.12
N ILE A 67 1.18 17.15 8.63
CA ILE A 67 0.60 18.49 8.86
C ILE A 67 -0.79 18.60 8.25
N GLU A 68 -0.99 18.11 7.02
CA GLU A 68 -2.30 18.10 6.37
C GLU A 68 -3.33 17.27 7.17
N ASN A 69 -2.91 16.12 7.71
CA ASN A 69 -3.76 15.31 8.57
C ASN A 69 -4.08 15.99 9.91
N ILE A 70 -3.13 16.75 10.49
CA ILE A 70 -3.39 17.57 11.69
C ILE A 70 -4.44 18.64 11.38
N GLU A 71 -4.33 19.35 10.26
CA GLU A 71 -5.35 20.33 9.87
C GLU A 71 -6.72 19.68 9.65
N SER A 72 -6.75 18.51 9.01
CA SER A 72 -7.97 17.73 8.82
C SER A 72 -8.60 17.32 10.15
N LEU A 73 -7.78 16.85 11.10
CA LEU A 73 -8.23 16.50 12.45
C LEU A 73 -8.78 17.73 13.19
N ALA A 74 -8.08 18.87 13.13
CA ALA A 74 -8.50 20.11 13.77
C ALA A 74 -9.84 20.59 13.21
N ARG A 75 -10.01 20.59 11.87
CA ARG A 75 -11.29 20.92 11.23
C ARG A 75 -12.40 19.96 11.68
N ALA A 76 -12.14 18.66 11.72
CA ALA A 76 -13.11 17.67 12.15
C ALA A 76 -13.50 17.81 13.64
N GLN A 77 -12.58 18.24 14.50
CA GLN A 77 -12.85 18.53 15.91
C GLN A 77 -13.76 19.75 16.05
N VAL A 78 -13.46 20.86 15.35
CA VAL A 78 -14.31 22.06 15.36
C VAL A 78 -15.73 21.74 14.87
N GLU A 79 -15.86 20.96 13.79
CA GLU A 79 -17.19 20.54 13.31
C GLU A 79 -17.97 19.68 14.32
N VAL A 80 -17.26 18.90 15.15
CA VAL A 80 -17.89 18.13 16.24
C VAL A 80 -18.35 19.07 17.35
N ASP A 81 -17.52 20.03 17.72
CA ASP A 81 -17.82 21.00 18.78
C ASP A 81 -19.01 21.90 18.38
N ASP A 82 -19.00 22.44 17.16
CA ASP A 82 -20.10 23.25 16.61
C ASP A 82 -21.43 22.47 16.62
N LEU A 83 -21.40 21.20 16.20
CA LEU A 83 -22.60 20.35 16.17
C LEU A 83 -23.08 19.99 17.60
N GLN A 84 -22.17 19.82 18.55
CA GLN A 84 -22.52 19.62 19.96
C GLN A 84 -23.22 20.86 20.53
N GLU A 85 -22.73 22.06 20.22
CA GLU A 85 -23.36 23.31 20.63
C GLU A 85 -24.75 23.46 20.02
N GLU A 86 -24.90 23.19 18.71
CA GLU A 86 -26.20 23.22 18.03
C GLU A 86 -27.21 22.26 18.68
N ILE A 87 -26.79 21.02 18.96
CA ILE A 87 -27.63 20.03 19.66
C ILE A 87 -28.00 20.51 21.06
N ALA A 88 -27.06 21.09 21.81
CA ALA A 88 -27.31 21.59 23.15
C ALA A 88 -28.34 22.73 23.13
N LEU A 89 -28.22 23.67 22.20
CA LEU A 89 -29.19 24.74 22.00
C LEU A 89 -30.57 24.21 21.60
N ALA A 90 -30.62 23.25 20.67
CA ALA A 90 -31.88 22.64 20.23
C ALA A 90 -32.58 21.89 21.38
N LYS A 91 -31.81 21.15 22.20
CA LYS A 91 -32.34 20.49 23.41
C LYS A 91 -32.82 21.48 24.46
N GLY A 92 -32.11 22.59 24.66
CA GLY A 92 -32.55 23.66 25.56
C GLY A 92 -33.90 24.24 25.12
N ASN A 93 -34.06 24.50 23.82
CA ASN A 93 -35.32 24.98 23.24
C ASN A 93 -36.45 23.95 23.39
N LEU A 94 -36.17 22.67 23.16
CA LEU A 94 -37.13 21.58 23.41
C LEU A 94 -37.57 21.56 24.87
N GLN A 95 -36.64 21.67 25.82
CA GLN A 95 -36.96 21.67 27.24
C GLN A 95 -37.92 22.81 27.61
N VAL A 96 -37.67 24.02 27.10
CA VAL A 96 -38.55 25.18 27.30
C VAL A 96 -39.94 24.91 26.70
N GLN A 97 -40.01 24.46 25.45
CA GLN A 97 -41.29 24.12 24.80
C GLN A 97 -42.07 23.06 25.58
N GLY A 98 -41.38 22.03 26.07
CA GLY A 98 -41.97 20.97 26.89
C GLY A 98 -42.56 21.51 28.20
N GLN A 99 -41.87 22.43 28.87
CA GLN A 99 -42.36 23.09 30.09
C GLN A 99 -43.59 23.97 29.81
N GLU A 100 -43.57 24.75 28.72
CA GLU A 100 -44.72 25.56 28.32
C GLU A 100 -45.95 24.71 28.01
N MET A 101 -45.77 23.61 27.27
CA MET A 101 -46.85 22.66 26.98
C MET A 101 -47.41 22.01 28.25
N LEU A 102 -46.54 21.64 29.19
CA LEU A 102 -46.96 21.08 30.47
C LEU A 102 -47.76 22.09 31.30
N ALA A 103 -47.32 23.35 31.35
CA ALA A 103 -48.03 24.42 32.03
C ALA A 103 -49.40 24.69 31.37
N LEU A 104 -49.47 24.69 30.04
CA LEU A 104 -50.72 24.85 29.28
C LEU A 104 -51.69 23.70 29.56
N LYS A 105 -51.19 22.46 29.58
CA LYS A 105 -51.98 21.27 29.95
C LYS A 105 -52.55 21.40 31.36
N GLN A 106 -51.73 21.75 32.34
CA GLN A 106 -52.17 21.93 33.73
C GLN A 106 -53.20 23.06 33.87
N GLY A 107 -53.05 24.14 33.10
CA GLY A 107 -54.03 25.23 33.03
C GLY A 107 -55.38 24.76 32.49
N LEU A 108 -55.37 23.97 31.42
CA LEU A 108 -56.55 23.35 30.82
C LEU A 108 -57.24 22.40 31.81
N ASP A 109 -56.48 21.52 32.47
CA ASP A 109 -57.02 20.56 33.45
C ASP A 109 -57.64 21.26 34.67
N ALA A 110 -57.08 22.41 35.07
CA ALA A 110 -57.60 23.25 36.14
C ALA A 110 -58.76 24.18 35.72
N GLY A 111 -59.21 24.13 34.46
CA GLY A 111 -60.27 25.00 33.92
C GLY A 111 -59.88 26.48 33.82
N ARG A 112 -58.59 26.81 33.91
CA ARG A 112 -58.07 28.18 33.75
C ARG A 112 -57.81 28.43 32.27
N LEU A 113 -58.82 28.97 31.58
CA LEU A 113 -58.79 29.21 30.13
C LEU A 113 -58.19 30.57 29.71
N GLN A 114 -57.54 31.28 30.64
CA GLN A 114 -56.84 32.53 30.33
C GLN A 114 -55.37 32.24 30.07
N LEU A 115 -54.95 32.46 28.82
CA LEU A 115 -53.54 32.58 28.44
C LEU A 115 -53.06 34.00 28.77
N THR A 116 -51.75 34.16 28.94
CA THR A 116 -51.03 35.37 29.41
C THR A 116 -51.35 36.66 28.63
N SER A 117 -52.07 36.59 27.51
CA SER A 117 -52.47 37.69 26.63
C SER A 117 -53.85 38.31 26.94
N GLY A 118 -54.57 37.86 27.97
CA GLY A 118 -55.87 38.43 28.35
C GLY A 118 -57.03 38.07 27.42
N VAL A 119 -56.79 37.22 26.41
CA VAL A 119 -57.82 36.62 25.56
C VAL A 119 -58.33 35.34 26.24
N THR A 120 -59.66 35.23 26.40
CA THR A 120 -60.27 34.01 26.92
C THR A 120 -60.42 33.02 25.77
N TYR A 121 -59.69 31.92 25.83
CA TYR A 121 -59.82 30.85 24.85
C TYR A 121 -60.85 29.84 25.33
N THR A 122 -61.43 29.07 24.42
CA THR A 122 -62.25 27.90 24.78
C THR A 122 -61.35 26.71 25.08
N ALA A 123 -61.85 25.73 25.85
CA ALA A 123 -61.11 24.51 26.13
C ALA A 123 -60.71 23.75 24.85
N GLU A 124 -61.56 23.77 23.82
CA GLU A 124 -61.27 23.13 22.53
C GLU A 124 -60.15 23.84 21.77
N GLU A 125 -60.11 25.17 21.78
CA GLU A 125 -59.02 25.95 21.15
C GLU A 125 -57.68 25.68 21.82
N VAL A 126 -57.64 25.58 23.15
CA VAL A 126 -56.44 25.23 23.91
C VAL A 126 -55.97 23.81 23.60
N ARG A 127 -56.90 22.83 23.49
CA ARG A 127 -56.54 21.46 23.07
C ARG A 127 -55.98 21.42 21.65
N ALA A 128 -56.60 22.15 20.72
CA ALA A 128 -56.11 22.23 19.35
C ALA A 128 -54.72 22.90 19.28
N ASP A 129 -54.46 23.91 20.10
CA ASP A 129 -53.13 24.52 20.21
C ASP A 129 -52.09 23.54 20.78
N LEU A 130 -52.44 22.84 21.85
CA LEU A 130 -51.56 21.85 22.47
C LEU A 130 -51.21 20.71 21.50
N ALA A 131 -52.17 20.25 20.68
CA ALA A 131 -51.91 19.27 19.63
C ALA A 131 -50.89 19.78 18.60
N ARG A 132 -51.06 21.01 18.10
CA ARG A 132 -50.09 21.61 17.15
C ARG A 132 -48.69 21.77 17.76
N ARG A 133 -48.62 22.19 19.03
CA ARG A 133 -47.34 22.32 19.75
C ARG A 133 -46.68 20.96 19.94
N LEU A 134 -47.44 19.93 20.28
CA LEU A 134 -46.94 18.56 20.43
C LEU A 134 -46.40 18.01 19.11
N ASP A 135 -47.10 18.23 18.00
CA ASP A 135 -46.63 17.82 16.67
C ASP A 135 -45.30 18.51 16.31
N THR A 136 -45.19 19.81 16.63
CA THR A 136 -43.96 20.58 16.40
C THR A 136 -42.82 20.07 17.27
N PHE A 137 -43.10 19.86 18.56
CA PHE A 137 -42.15 19.32 19.53
C PHE A 137 -41.60 17.96 19.08
N ASN A 138 -42.48 17.04 18.66
CA ASN A 138 -42.07 15.71 18.19
C ASN A 138 -41.17 15.81 16.94
N ARG A 139 -41.49 16.67 15.97
CA ARG A 139 -40.65 16.88 14.78
C ARG A 139 -39.28 17.47 15.13
N THR A 140 -39.23 18.40 16.07
CA THR A 140 -37.97 18.98 16.55
C THR A 140 -37.16 17.94 17.34
N GLN A 141 -37.81 17.09 18.13
CA GLN A 141 -37.16 15.97 18.83
C GLN A 141 -36.56 14.98 17.82
N GLU A 142 -37.30 14.56 16.80
CA GLU A 142 -36.77 13.69 15.73
C GLU A 142 -35.56 14.32 15.01
N THR A 143 -35.61 15.64 14.78
CA THR A 143 -34.47 16.38 14.22
C THR A 143 -33.25 16.30 15.14
N VAL A 144 -33.43 16.53 16.45
CA VAL A 144 -32.34 16.43 17.44
C VAL A 144 -31.77 15.03 17.48
N ASP A 145 -32.60 13.99 17.49
CA ASP A 145 -32.16 12.60 17.50
C ASP A 145 -31.32 12.27 16.24
N SER A 146 -31.70 12.80 15.08
CA SER A 146 -30.93 12.68 13.83
C SER A 146 -29.59 13.43 13.89
N LEU A 147 -29.55 14.62 14.47
CA LEU A 147 -28.30 15.37 14.70
C LEU A 147 -27.37 14.61 15.65
N GLU A 148 -27.89 13.98 16.70
CA GLU A 148 -27.09 13.14 17.60
C GLU A 148 -26.48 11.92 16.92
N GLN A 149 -27.23 11.26 16.03
CA GLN A 149 -26.69 10.17 15.22
C GLN A 149 -25.58 10.67 14.29
N THR A 150 -25.76 11.86 13.70
CA THR A 150 -24.74 12.51 12.87
C THR A 150 -23.50 12.86 13.68
N LEU A 151 -23.68 13.39 14.89
CA LEU A 151 -22.60 13.70 15.83
C LEU A 151 -21.80 12.44 16.17
N LYS A 152 -22.47 11.35 16.50
CA LYS A 152 -21.81 10.07 16.78
C LYS A 152 -20.93 9.62 15.60
N ALA A 153 -21.47 9.67 14.38
CA ALA A 153 -20.71 9.32 13.19
C ALA A 153 -19.52 10.25 12.94
N LYS A 154 -19.65 11.55 13.21
CA LYS A 154 -18.55 12.52 13.12
C LYS A 154 -17.46 12.24 14.16
N VAL A 155 -17.83 12.00 15.42
CA VAL A 155 -16.89 11.65 16.49
C VAL A 155 -16.10 10.39 16.14
N GLU A 156 -16.77 9.34 15.66
CA GLU A 156 -16.12 8.10 15.22
C GLU A 156 -15.11 8.34 14.08
N ARG A 157 -15.46 9.20 13.10
CA ARG A 157 -14.54 9.61 12.03
C ARG A 157 -13.35 10.40 12.56
N THR A 158 -13.56 11.35 13.45
CA THR A 158 -12.48 12.14 14.09
C THR A 158 -11.49 11.22 14.80
N HIS A 159 -11.96 10.22 15.54
CA HIS A 159 -11.11 9.21 16.16
C HIS A 159 -10.37 8.32 15.13
N ALA A 160 -10.95 8.06 13.97
CA ALA A 160 -10.26 7.34 12.91
C ALA A 160 -9.09 8.16 12.33
N ILE A 161 -9.30 9.45 12.08
CA ILE A 161 -8.24 10.36 11.61
C ILE A 161 -7.13 10.44 12.66
N GLN A 162 -7.48 10.60 13.94
CA GLN A 162 -6.50 10.64 15.03
C GLN A 162 -5.63 9.38 15.06
N ARG A 163 -6.23 8.18 14.95
CA ARG A 163 -5.48 6.92 14.91
C ARG A 163 -4.51 6.84 13.72
N ILE A 164 -4.93 7.32 12.54
CA ILE A 164 -4.06 7.36 11.36
C ILE A 164 -2.88 8.29 11.61
N LEU A 165 -3.12 9.46 12.19
CA LEU A 165 -2.07 10.43 12.51
C LEU A 165 -1.07 9.87 13.54
N ASP A 166 -1.56 9.21 14.58
CA ASP A 166 -0.73 8.56 15.60
C ASP A 166 0.14 7.47 14.99
N GLU A 167 -0.43 6.64 14.11
CA GLU A 167 0.28 5.58 13.39
C GLU A 167 1.37 6.16 12.47
N MET A 168 1.05 7.19 11.68
CA MET A 168 2.03 7.84 10.80
C MET A 168 3.20 8.45 11.59
N THR A 169 2.90 9.07 12.74
CA THR A 169 3.91 9.67 13.60
C THR A 169 4.79 8.60 14.25
N ALA A 170 4.19 7.49 14.69
CA ALA A 170 4.92 6.35 15.23
C ALA A 170 5.83 5.69 14.18
N GLN A 171 5.32 5.49 12.96
CA GLN A 171 6.10 4.96 11.83
C GLN A 171 7.26 5.88 11.46
N LYS A 172 7.04 7.20 11.36
CA LYS A 172 8.10 8.19 11.13
C LYS A 172 9.21 8.04 12.17
N LYS A 173 8.85 8.04 13.45
CA LYS A 173 9.81 7.89 14.56
C LYS A 173 10.58 6.57 14.49
N ALA A 174 9.90 5.47 14.18
CA ALA A 174 10.52 4.15 14.04
C ALA A 174 11.51 4.10 12.86
N LEU A 175 11.16 4.70 11.73
CA LEU A 175 12.05 4.80 10.56
C LEU A 175 13.27 5.68 10.88
N SER A 176 13.09 6.83 11.53
CA SER A 176 14.19 7.71 11.95
C SER A 176 15.18 6.99 12.87
N ALA A 177 14.68 6.25 13.87
CA ALA A 177 15.53 5.48 14.78
C ALA A 177 16.30 4.36 14.05
N LYS A 178 15.70 3.73 13.04
CA LYS A 178 16.38 2.74 12.20
C LYS A 178 17.50 3.36 11.38
N ILE A 179 17.29 4.56 10.83
CA ILE A 179 18.33 5.27 10.10
C ILE A 179 19.49 5.62 11.03
N GLU A 180 19.22 6.16 12.22
CA GLU A 180 20.24 6.49 13.21
C GLU A 180 21.07 5.24 13.61
N ALA A 181 20.41 4.09 13.78
CA ALA A 181 21.11 2.83 14.03
C ALA A 181 21.99 2.37 12.85
N ILE A 182 21.56 2.59 11.60
CA ILE A 182 22.34 2.29 10.40
C ILE A 182 23.55 3.23 10.30
N GLU A 183 23.37 4.52 10.54
CA GLU A 183 24.45 5.53 10.58
C GLU A 183 25.50 5.16 11.63
N SER A 184 25.07 4.80 12.85
CA SER A 184 25.99 4.37 13.92
C SER A 184 26.80 3.13 13.52
N ARG A 185 26.15 2.17 12.87
CA ARG A 185 26.83 0.95 12.40
C ARG A 185 27.81 1.23 11.27
N LEU A 186 27.48 2.15 10.36
CA LEU A 186 28.37 2.58 9.30
C LEU A 186 29.62 3.25 9.88
N ALA A 187 29.45 4.20 10.80
CA ALA A 187 30.55 4.87 11.48
C ALA A 187 31.46 3.88 12.25
N GLN A 188 30.89 2.85 12.87
CA GLN A 188 31.67 1.79 13.49
C GLN A 188 32.51 1.01 12.46
N ILE A 189 31.92 0.62 11.34
CA ILE A 189 32.62 -0.11 10.27
C ILE A 189 33.76 0.74 9.69
N GLU A 190 33.52 2.03 9.46
CA GLU A 190 34.55 2.96 8.97
C GLU A 190 35.71 3.11 9.97
N ALA A 191 35.41 3.22 11.26
CA ALA A 191 36.43 3.27 12.31
C ALA A 191 37.24 1.97 12.37
N GLU A 192 36.58 0.81 12.29
CA GLU A 192 37.24 -0.49 12.21
C GLU A 192 38.14 -0.59 10.97
N GLN A 193 37.67 -0.16 9.80
CA GLN A 193 38.46 -0.13 8.55
C GLN A 193 39.67 0.78 8.64
N ALA A 194 39.52 1.98 9.21
CA ALA A 194 40.63 2.90 9.45
C ALA A 194 41.68 2.32 10.42
N THR A 195 41.25 1.46 11.35
CA THR A 195 42.16 0.75 12.26
C THR A 195 42.80 -0.49 11.61
N ASN A 196 42.12 -1.09 10.63
CA ASN A 196 42.53 -2.29 9.89
C ASN A 196 43.31 -1.99 8.60
N GLU A 197 43.85 -0.78 8.42
CA GLU A 197 44.79 -0.44 7.35
C GLU A 197 46.17 -1.10 7.60
N TYR A 198 46.16 -2.42 7.81
CA TYR A 198 47.27 -3.33 7.62
C TYR A 198 46.99 -4.12 6.33
N THR A 199 47.86 -3.95 5.35
CA THR A 199 47.78 -4.48 3.99
C THR A 199 47.70 -6.02 3.94
N PHE A 200 46.49 -6.57 4.00
CA PHE A 200 46.25 -7.90 3.44
C PHE A 200 45.84 -7.74 1.98
N ASP A 201 46.68 -8.27 1.10
CA ASP A 201 46.46 -8.33 -0.34
C ASP A 201 45.28 -9.27 -0.64
N THR A 202 44.06 -8.75 -0.53
CA THR A 202 42.80 -9.51 -0.69
C THR A 202 42.31 -9.59 -2.12
N THR A 203 43.04 -8.99 -3.06
CA THR A 203 42.73 -8.95 -4.50
C THR A 203 42.47 -10.36 -5.08
N PRO A 204 43.28 -11.39 -4.81
CA PRO A 204 43.04 -12.73 -5.34
C PRO A 204 41.85 -13.45 -4.68
N LEU A 205 41.67 -13.26 -3.37
CA LEU A 205 40.63 -13.95 -2.60
C LEU A 205 39.24 -13.37 -2.86
N SER A 206 39.14 -12.04 -3.03
CA SER A 206 37.91 -11.36 -3.39
C SER A 206 37.44 -11.73 -4.80
N GLN A 207 38.38 -11.87 -5.74
CA GLN A 207 38.10 -12.28 -7.11
C GLN A 207 37.65 -13.75 -7.16
N ALA A 208 38.29 -14.64 -6.41
CA ALA A 208 37.87 -16.04 -6.27
C ALA A 208 36.46 -16.18 -5.63
N LYS A 209 36.17 -15.41 -4.57
CA LYS A 209 34.83 -15.41 -3.92
C LYS A 209 33.73 -14.92 -4.86
N LYS A 210 34.01 -13.89 -5.66
CA LYS A 210 33.07 -13.40 -6.70
C LYS A 210 32.82 -14.46 -7.78
N THR A 211 33.87 -15.14 -8.26
CA THR A 211 33.72 -16.20 -9.26
C THR A 211 32.91 -17.38 -8.72
N ILE A 212 33.12 -17.79 -7.47
CA ILE A 212 32.36 -18.88 -6.84
C ILE A 212 30.89 -18.48 -6.64
N ALA A 213 30.61 -17.28 -6.14
CA ALA A 213 29.23 -16.81 -5.95
C ALA A 213 28.47 -16.71 -7.28
N GLU A 214 29.14 -16.31 -8.36
CA GLU A 214 28.56 -16.27 -9.70
C GLU A 214 28.27 -17.69 -10.23
N LEU A 215 29.17 -18.65 -9.98
CA LEU A 215 28.96 -20.06 -10.34
C LEU A 215 27.79 -20.70 -9.56
N ASP A 216 27.68 -20.43 -8.26
CA ASP A 216 26.57 -20.91 -7.43
C ASP A 216 25.23 -20.36 -7.94
N LYS A 217 25.18 -19.07 -8.26
CA LYS A 217 23.99 -18.43 -8.85
C LYS A 217 23.63 -19.04 -10.20
N GLN A 218 24.61 -19.34 -11.04
CA GLN A 218 24.39 -20.01 -12.33
C GLN A 218 23.87 -21.44 -12.15
N LEU A 219 24.40 -22.19 -11.19
CA LEU A 219 23.92 -23.53 -10.85
C LEU A 219 22.49 -23.51 -10.31
N GLU A 220 22.15 -22.54 -9.45
CA GLU A 220 20.80 -22.39 -8.91
C GLU A 220 19.79 -22.04 -10.01
N VAL A 221 20.15 -21.15 -10.94
CA VAL A 221 19.33 -20.83 -12.11
C VAL A 221 19.18 -22.04 -13.03
N MET A 222 20.24 -22.83 -13.25
CA MET A 222 20.17 -24.07 -14.03
C MET A 222 19.27 -25.12 -13.36
N ALA A 223 19.39 -25.30 -12.04
CA ALA A 223 18.56 -26.20 -11.27
C ALA A 223 17.09 -25.76 -11.30
N ARG A 224 16.83 -24.45 -11.10
CA ARG A 224 15.48 -23.90 -11.15
C ARG A 224 14.89 -23.98 -12.55
N ARG A 225 15.69 -23.80 -13.60
CA ARG A 225 15.27 -23.98 -14.98
C ARG A 225 14.96 -25.44 -15.28
N ALA A 226 15.76 -26.39 -14.84
CA ALA A 226 15.47 -27.82 -14.99
C ALA A 226 14.19 -28.23 -14.23
N GLU A 227 13.97 -27.67 -13.03
CA GLU A 227 12.75 -27.90 -12.26
C GLU A 227 11.51 -27.28 -12.93
N LEU A 228 11.64 -26.09 -13.52
CA LEU A 228 10.57 -25.44 -14.28
C LEU A 228 10.34 -26.13 -15.62
N GLU A 229 11.37 -26.56 -16.34
CA GLU A 229 11.26 -27.35 -17.57
C GLU A 229 10.57 -28.70 -17.27
N GLY A 230 10.88 -29.35 -16.15
CA GLY A 230 10.13 -30.51 -15.67
C GLY A 230 8.65 -30.18 -15.41
N ARG A 231 8.36 -29.07 -14.74
CA ARG A 231 6.98 -28.63 -14.44
C ARG A 231 6.17 -28.19 -15.66
N TYR A 232 6.79 -27.58 -16.67
CA TYR A 232 6.09 -27.06 -17.86
C TYR A 232 5.99 -28.09 -19.00
N ILE A 233 6.90 -29.07 -19.07
CA ILE A 233 6.74 -30.23 -19.97
C ILE A 233 5.58 -31.13 -19.49
N GLU A 234 5.33 -31.20 -18.18
CA GLU A 234 4.18 -31.95 -17.62
C GLU A 234 2.82 -31.24 -17.81
N GLN A 235 2.80 -29.91 -18.04
CA GLN A 235 1.55 -29.12 -18.13
C GLN A 235 1.15 -28.72 -19.56
N SER A 236 1.79 -29.24 -20.61
CA SER A 236 1.46 -28.84 -21.99
C SER A 236 1.42 -29.95 -23.01
N ILE A 237 0.95 -31.15 -22.64
CA ILE A 237 0.27 -32.05 -23.59
C ILE A 237 -0.86 -32.81 -22.88
N GLU A 238 -2.10 -32.33 -23.00
CA GLU A 238 -3.27 -33.18 -22.82
C GLU A 238 -3.41 -33.99 -24.11
N VAL A 239 -2.85 -35.20 -24.13
CA VAL A 239 -3.12 -36.17 -25.20
C VAL A 239 -4.43 -36.85 -24.86
N GLU A 240 -5.47 -36.50 -25.61
CA GLU A 240 -6.71 -37.26 -25.66
C GLU A 240 -6.39 -38.67 -26.17
N VAL A 241 -6.43 -39.65 -25.26
CA VAL A 241 -6.32 -41.07 -25.61
C VAL A 241 -7.73 -41.56 -25.95
N GLU A 242 -8.01 -41.71 -27.24
CA GLU A 242 -9.14 -42.52 -27.72
C GLU A 242 -9.04 -43.95 -27.13
N PRO A 243 -10.12 -44.49 -26.54
CA PRO A 243 -10.08 -45.78 -25.88
C PRO A 243 -10.11 -46.89 -26.93
N GLY A 244 -8.97 -47.54 -27.19
CA GLY A 244 -8.95 -48.75 -28.02
C GLY A 244 -7.61 -49.25 -28.57
N ARG A 245 -6.47 -48.60 -28.31
CA ARG A 245 -5.15 -49.14 -28.74
C ARG A 245 -4.45 -49.89 -27.62
N ASP A 246 -4.32 -51.20 -27.79
CA ASP A 246 -3.50 -52.06 -26.94
C ASP A 246 -2.02 -51.86 -27.28
N ILE A 247 -1.38 -51.02 -26.47
CA ILE A 247 0.01 -50.55 -26.61
C ILE A 247 1.00 -51.68 -26.32
N SER A 248 0.57 -52.75 -25.64
CA SER A 248 1.43 -53.87 -25.26
C SER A 248 1.90 -54.67 -26.49
N ALA A 249 1.05 -54.85 -27.50
CA ALA A 249 1.42 -55.56 -28.74
C ALA A 249 2.39 -54.75 -29.64
N GLU A 250 2.32 -53.41 -29.60
CA GLU A 250 3.22 -52.53 -30.37
C GLU A 250 4.61 -52.44 -29.75
N VAL A 251 4.71 -52.49 -28.42
CA VAL A 251 5.99 -52.48 -27.70
C VAL A 251 6.77 -53.77 -27.96
N GLU A 252 6.11 -54.92 -27.97
CA GLU A 252 6.76 -56.21 -28.18
C GLU A 252 7.28 -56.35 -29.63
N SER A 253 6.53 -55.84 -30.62
CA SER A 253 6.99 -55.78 -32.02
C SER A 253 8.14 -54.80 -32.26
N ALA A 254 8.28 -53.75 -31.45
CA ALA A 254 9.39 -52.79 -31.55
C ALA A 254 10.67 -53.28 -30.85
N LEU A 255 10.54 -54.12 -29.82
CA LEU A 255 11.66 -54.70 -29.07
C LEU A 255 12.25 -55.97 -29.69
N GLU A 256 11.51 -56.70 -30.53
CA GLU A 256 12.04 -57.85 -31.30
C GLU A 256 13.15 -57.46 -32.30
N GLY A 257 13.22 -56.18 -32.71
CA GLY A 257 14.22 -55.67 -33.65
C GLY A 257 15.55 -55.22 -33.03
N LEU A 258 15.64 -55.16 -31.71
CA LEU A 258 16.84 -54.73 -30.99
C LEU A 258 17.32 -55.88 -30.10
N GLN A 259 18.19 -56.73 -30.66
CA GLN A 259 18.99 -57.69 -29.89
C GLN A 259 19.90 -56.93 -28.91
N LEU A 260 19.35 -56.58 -27.75
CA LEU A 260 20.10 -56.11 -26.60
C LEU A 260 20.35 -57.32 -25.69
N GLU A 261 21.53 -57.89 -25.89
CA GLU A 261 22.14 -58.95 -25.10
C GLU A 261 22.15 -58.55 -23.61
N SER A 262 21.40 -59.29 -22.79
CA SER A 262 21.40 -59.13 -21.34
C SER A 262 22.70 -59.68 -20.76
N ALA A 263 23.58 -58.80 -20.30
CA ALA A 263 24.73 -59.18 -19.48
C ALA A 263 24.27 -59.68 -18.09
N PRO A 264 25.01 -60.60 -17.46
CA PRO A 264 24.43 -61.59 -16.55
C PRO A 264 24.20 -61.08 -15.13
N GLU A 265 23.15 -61.65 -14.58
CA GLU A 265 22.72 -61.73 -13.19
C GLU A 265 23.89 -61.97 -12.23
N ALA A 266 24.17 -60.97 -11.38
CA ALA A 266 25.04 -61.14 -10.22
C ALA A 266 24.29 -61.93 -9.15
N ALA A 267 24.59 -63.23 -9.05
CA ALA A 267 24.13 -64.10 -7.99
C ALA A 267 24.64 -63.65 -6.61
N PRO A 268 23.82 -63.77 -5.53
CA PRO A 268 24.25 -63.52 -4.17
C PRO A 268 24.77 -64.80 -3.47
N ALA A 269 25.46 -64.59 -2.34
CA ALA A 269 26.03 -65.55 -1.37
C ALA A 269 27.49 -65.97 -1.66
N THR A 270 28.42 -66.01 -0.69
CA THR A 270 28.31 -66.23 0.77
C THR A 270 29.56 -65.66 1.46
#